data_AF-A0A138ZZA2-F1
#
_entry.id   AF-A0A138ZZA2-F1
#
_cell.length_a   1.000
_cell.length_b   1.000
_cell.length_c   1.000
_cell.angle_alpha   90.00
_cell.angle_beta   90.00
_cell.angle_gamma   90.00
#
_symmetry.space_group_name_H-M   'P 1'
#
loop_
_entity.id
_entity.type
_entity.pdbx_description
1 polymer ?
#
loop_
_entity_poly.entity_id
_entity_poly.type
_entity_poly.pdbx_seq_one_letter_code
_entity_poly.pdbx_strand_id
1 'polypeptide(L)'
;MASTASTVTNGSTTRLLPSLAVTSALKTSLPGEPWEACSPMARQSRQARKALWSNVHPEKSPEHLLVAVSEKCVKECLDVKTPANAEERRVWSDYLSRETPSSLPYAQAYGGTQFGVWAGQLGDGRAVTIGSVQNPSTGVTWDLNLKGAGRTPYSRVFDGLAVLQSSIREFLGSELLHLMTAPLLAASGSTRHSLTSRAASLVVTRKPVYREDGVQPSAVVLRLAPGAG
;
A
#
# COMPACT_ATOMS: atom_id res chain seq x y z
N MET A 1 -28.21 -41.89 -9.50
CA MET A 1 -27.97 -41.25 -8.20
C MET A 1 -26.93 -40.15 -8.37
N ALA A 2 -27.21 -38.97 -7.81
CA ALA A 2 -26.36 -37.82 -7.53
C ALA A 2 -25.64 -37.11 -8.71
N SER A 3 -26.29 -36.03 -9.15
CA SER A 3 -25.74 -34.83 -9.78
C SER A 3 -24.65 -34.18 -8.93
N THR A 4 -23.48 -33.91 -9.51
CA THR A 4 -22.43 -33.05 -8.93
C THR A 4 -22.70 -31.61 -9.34
N ALA A 5 -23.45 -30.88 -8.49
CA ALA A 5 -23.64 -29.45 -8.62
C ALA A 5 -22.34 -28.72 -8.28
N SER A 6 -21.79 -28.01 -9.26
CA SER A 6 -20.77 -26.97 -9.10
C SER A 6 -21.37 -25.78 -8.33
N THR A 7 -21.05 -25.68 -7.04
CA THR A 7 -21.45 -24.55 -6.21
C THR A 7 -20.52 -23.37 -6.47
N VAL A 8 -20.97 -22.44 -7.31
CA VAL A 8 -20.43 -21.07 -7.37
C VAL A 8 -20.77 -20.41 -6.04
N THR A 9 -19.77 -20.21 -5.17
CA THR A 9 -19.95 -19.51 -3.90
C THR A 9 -20.00 -18.00 -4.15
N ASN A 10 -21.21 -17.47 -4.25
CA ASN A 10 -21.50 -16.05 -4.00
C ASN A 10 -21.06 -15.71 -2.57
N GLY A 11 -19.92 -15.04 -2.40
CA GLY A 11 -19.44 -14.64 -1.08
C GLY A 11 -18.44 -13.50 -1.13
N SER A 12 -18.88 -12.28 -1.43
CA SER A 12 -17.95 -11.14 -1.56
C SER A 12 -18.08 -10.02 -0.51
N THR A 13 -19.11 -9.95 0.35
CA THR A 13 -19.31 -8.74 1.19
C THR A 13 -18.98 -8.85 2.69
N THR A 14 -18.45 -9.98 3.19
CA THR A 14 -18.23 -10.19 4.64
C THR A 14 -16.77 -10.15 5.08
N ARG A 15 -15.83 -10.09 4.15
CA ARG A 15 -14.39 -10.22 4.42
C ARG A 15 -13.75 -8.87 4.76
N LEU A 16 -12.82 -8.86 5.72
CA LEU A 16 -11.96 -7.71 6.02
C LEU A 16 -10.65 -7.80 5.24
N LEU A 17 -9.95 -6.66 5.09
CA LEU A 17 -8.66 -6.57 4.40
C LEU A 17 -7.64 -7.67 4.76
N PRO A 18 -7.43 -8.06 6.04
CA PRO A 18 -6.41 -9.06 6.39
C PRO A 18 -6.72 -10.48 5.91
N SER A 19 -7.94 -10.74 5.46
CA SER A 19 -8.37 -12.05 4.96
C SER A 19 -8.14 -12.24 3.45
N LEU A 20 -7.64 -11.21 2.76
CA LEU A 20 -7.40 -11.26 1.32
C LEU A 20 -6.16 -12.09 1.00
N ALA A 21 -6.24 -12.89 -0.07
CA ALA A 21 -5.10 -13.60 -0.61
C ALA A 21 -4.19 -12.61 -1.34
N VAL A 22 -2.95 -12.50 -0.86
CA VAL A 22 -1.97 -11.56 -1.39
C VAL A 22 -1.00 -12.29 -2.32
N THR A 23 -0.76 -11.72 -3.50
CA THR A 23 0.23 -12.21 -4.47
C THR A 23 1.28 -11.13 -4.74
N SER A 24 2.31 -11.44 -5.53
CA SER A 24 3.23 -10.43 -6.03
C SER A 24 3.84 -10.88 -7.36
N ALA A 25 3.31 -10.35 -8.46
CA ALA A 25 3.86 -10.58 -9.79
C ALA A 25 5.30 -10.05 -9.88
N LEU A 26 5.57 -8.88 -9.28
CA LEU A 26 6.88 -8.25 -9.29
C LEU A 26 7.96 -9.13 -8.63
N LYS A 27 7.70 -9.66 -7.42
CA LYS A 27 8.68 -10.52 -6.74
C LYS A 27 8.92 -11.84 -7.46
N THR A 28 7.92 -12.31 -8.24
CA THR A 28 8.01 -13.55 -9.00
C THR A 28 8.74 -13.38 -10.33
N SER A 29 8.62 -12.21 -10.96
CA SER A 29 9.10 -11.97 -12.33
C SER A 29 10.42 -11.19 -12.41
N LEU A 30 10.75 -10.40 -11.38
CA LEU A 30 11.90 -9.49 -11.41
C LEU A 30 12.98 -9.88 -10.38
N PRO A 31 14.27 -9.59 -10.67
CA PRO A 31 15.36 -9.88 -9.75
C PRO A 31 15.24 -9.02 -8.48
N GLY A 32 15.25 -9.69 -7.32
CA GLY A 32 15.29 -9.05 -6.00
C GLY A 32 16.68 -9.09 -5.37
N GLU A 33 16.87 -8.30 -4.32
CA GLU A 33 18.07 -8.43 -3.48
C GLU A 33 18.07 -9.74 -2.69
N PRO A 34 19.27 -10.30 -2.40
CA PRO A 34 19.40 -11.56 -1.68
C PRO A 34 19.11 -11.43 -0.18
N TRP A 35 18.99 -10.19 0.34
CA TRP A 35 18.78 -9.96 1.76
C TRP A 35 17.36 -10.34 2.17
N GLU A 36 17.27 -11.12 3.23
CA GLU A 36 16.01 -11.40 3.90
C GLU A 36 15.46 -10.15 4.60
N ALA A 37 14.14 -10.09 4.76
CA ALA A 37 13.46 -8.94 5.34
C ALA A 37 13.79 -8.71 6.83
N CYS A 38 14.23 -9.75 7.55
CA CYS A 38 14.67 -9.69 8.94
C CYS A 38 16.12 -9.20 9.09
N SER A 39 16.89 -9.16 7.99
CA SER A 39 18.28 -8.75 8.02
C SER A 39 18.41 -7.29 8.48
N PRO A 40 19.45 -6.94 9.25
CA PRO A 40 19.79 -5.54 9.51
C PRO A 40 19.96 -4.72 8.22
N MET A 41 20.36 -5.38 7.13
CA MET A 41 20.47 -4.77 5.80
C MET A 41 19.12 -4.33 5.24
N ALA A 42 18.01 -4.97 5.59
CA ALA A 42 16.70 -4.69 4.99
C ALA A 42 16.24 -3.22 5.17
N ARG A 43 16.71 -2.53 6.23
CA ARG A 43 16.37 -1.13 6.52
C ARG A 43 17.56 -0.18 6.47
N GLN A 44 18.76 -0.68 6.18
CA GLN A 44 19.93 0.17 6.01
C GLN A 44 19.95 0.78 4.62
N SER A 45 20.00 2.11 4.57
CA SER A 45 20.02 2.84 3.31
C SER A 45 21.30 2.54 2.50
N ARG A 46 21.13 2.17 1.24
CA ARG A 46 22.22 1.76 0.33
C ARG A 46 21.76 1.80 -1.13
N GLN A 47 22.68 1.57 -2.04
CA GLN A 47 22.33 1.30 -3.44
C GLN A 47 22.08 -0.20 -3.67
N ALA A 48 20.88 -0.54 -4.17
CA ALA A 48 20.57 -1.87 -4.64
C ALA A 48 21.27 -2.13 -5.98
N ARG A 49 22.09 -3.19 -6.07
CA ARG A 49 22.81 -3.54 -7.29
C ARG A 49 22.18 -4.77 -7.93
N LYS A 50 21.91 -4.71 -9.24
CA LYS A 50 21.32 -5.82 -10.03
C LYS A 50 19.99 -6.34 -9.46
N ALA A 51 19.24 -5.49 -8.78
CA ALA A 51 17.94 -5.81 -8.19
C ALA A 51 16.95 -4.67 -8.47
N LEU A 52 15.70 -5.03 -8.69
CA LEU A 52 14.58 -4.10 -8.92
C LEU A 52 13.69 -3.94 -7.68
N TRP A 53 13.94 -4.73 -6.64
CA TRP A 53 13.25 -4.64 -5.37
C TRP A 53 14.06 -5.23 -4.23
N SER A 54 13.71 -4.83 -3.00
CA SER A 54 14.29 -5.34 -1.76
C SER A 54 13.20 -5.86 -0.83
N ASN A 55 13.47 -6.96 -0.15
CA ASN A 55 12.63 -7.41 0.95
C ASN A 55 12.73 -6.42 2.12
N VAL A 56 11.59 -5.87 2.54
CA VAL A 56 11.52 -5.01 3.73
C VAL A 56 10.12 -5.10 4.32
N HIS A 57 10.04 -5.34 5.63
CA HIS A 57 8.77 -5.25 6.35
C HIS A 57 8.51 -3.82 6.83
N PRO A 58 7.24 -3.38 6.84
CA PRO A 58 6.82 -2.18 7.56
C PRO A 58 7.39 -2.15 8.98
N GLU A 59 7.77 -0.97 9.44
CA GLU A 59 8.27 -0.78 10.79
C GLU A 59 7.10 -0.82 11.79
N LYS A 60 7.19 -1.77 12.74
CA LYS A 60 6.15 -1.98 13.74
C LYS A 60 5.91 -0.72 14.56
N SER A 61 4.65 -0.33 14.71
CA SER A 61 4.21 0.77 15.56
C SER A 61 3.21 0.23 16.57
N PRO A 62 3.56 0.12 17.87
CA PRO A 62 2.67 -0.47 18.87
C PRO A 62 1.48 0.44 19.21
N GLU A 63 1.66 1.75 19.04
CA GLU A 63 0.62 2.76 19.24
C GLU A 63 0.16 3.33 17.91
N HIS A 64 -1.04 2.95 17.50
CA HIS A 64 -1.61 3.30 16.21
C HIS A 64 -3.14 3.35 16.26
N LEU A 65 -3.73 4.22 15.44
CA LEU A 65 -5.18 4.47 15.41
C LEU A 65 -5.65 4.65 13.97
N LEU A 66 -6.68 3.89 13.58
CA LEU A 66 -7.37 4.10 12.31
C LEU A 66 -8.18 5.40 12.36
N VAL A 67 -7.76 6.39 11.56
CA VAL A 67 -8.40 7.71 11.49
C VAL A 67 -9.51 7.72 10.44
N ALA A 68 -9.22 7.23 9.23
CA ALA A 68 -10.17 7.27 8.12
C ALA A 68 -10.07 6.03 7.23
N VAL A 69 -11.19 5.69 6.59
CA VAL A 69 -11.30 4.66 5.54
C VAL A 69 -12.16 5.23 4.42
N SER A 70 -11.74 5.08 3.17
CA SER A 70 -12.59 5.41 2.01
C SER A 70 -13.42 4.18 1.67
N GLU A 71 -14.70 4.20 2.05
CA GLU A 71 -15.59 3.07 1.82
C GLU A 71 -15.75 2.74 0.34
N LYS A 72 -15.87 3.78 -0.49
CA LYS A 72 -15.99 3.65 -1.93
C LYS A 72 -14.73 3.03 -2.54
N CYS A 73 -13.54 3.50 -2.15
CA CYS A 73 -12.27 2.92 -2.60
C CYS A 73 -12.16 1.45 -2.22
N VAL A 74 -12.40 1.11 -0.96
CA VAL A 74 -12.26 -0.26 -0.45
C VAL A 74 -13.22 -1.20 -1.16
N LYS A 75 -14.48 -0.79 -1.36
CA LYS A 75 -15.49 -1.59 -2.05
C LYS A 75 -15.18 -1.75 -3.54
N GLU A 76 -14.87 -0.67 -4.24
CA GLU A 76 -14.60 -0.71 -5.69
C GLU A 76 -13.28 -1.39 -6.05
N CYS A 77 -12.24 -1.20 -5.23
CA CYS A 77 -10.91 -1.70 -5.53
C CYS A 77 -10.67 -3.10 -4.97
N LEU A 78 -11.11 -3.40 -3.74
CA LEU A 78 -10.78 -4.65 -3.08
C LEU A 78 -11.98 -5.57 -2.85
N ASP A 79 -13.21 -5.06 -2.99
CA ASP A 79 -14.45 -5.79 -2.70
C ASP A 79 -14.46 -6.40 -1.29
N VAL A 80 -14.14 -5.57 -0.29
CA VAL A 80 -14.14 -5.95 1.13
C VAL A 80 -15.01 -5.03 1.97
N LYS A 81 -15.43 -5.53 3.13
CA LYS A 81 -16.19 -4.78 4.12
C LYS A 81 -15.30 -3.73 4.80
N THR A 82 -15.86 -2.56 5.07
CA THR A 82 -15.24 -1.52 5.89
C THR A 82 -15.45 -1.81 7.38
N PRO A 83 -14.46 -1.50 8.24
CA PRO A 83 -14.56 -1.82 9.66
C PRO A 83 -15.66 -0.98 10.34
N ALA A 84 -16.64 -1.66 10.95
CA ALA A 84 -17.85 -1.06 11.51
C ALA A 84 -17.77 -0.83 13.04
N ASN A 85 -16.98 -1.63 13.76
CA ASN A 85 -16.85 -1.56 15.22
C ASN A 85 -15.39 -1.35 15.65
N ALA A 86 -15.17 -1.08 16.94
CA ALA A 86 -13.84 -0.79 17.48
C ALA A 86 -12.83 -1.93 17.29
N GLU A 87 -13.30 -3.18 17.36
CA GLU A 87 -12.47 -4.37 17.17
C GLU A 87 -12.02 -4.51 15.71
N GLU A 88 -12.94 -4.41 14.75
CA GLU A 88 -12.62 -4.46 13.31
C GLU A 88 -11.68 -3.31 12.91
N ARG A 89 -11.89 -2.11 13.47
CA ARG A 89 -10.99 -0.96 13.25
C ARG A 89 -9.59 -1.23 13.80
N ARG A 90 -9.48 -1.92 14.94
CA ARG A 90 -8.21 -2.32 15.54
C ARG A 90 -7.50 -3.38 14.71
N VAL A 91 -8.21 -4.43 14.28
CA VAL A 91 -7.68 -5.46 13.39
C VAL A 91 -7.15 -4.85 12.09
N TRP A 92 -7.88 -3.90 11.51
CA TRP A 92 -7.45 -3.16 10.32
C TRP A 92 -6.18 -2.35 10.58
N SER A 93 -6.11 -1.61 11.69
CA SER A 93 -4.94 -0.79 12.00
C SER A 93 -3.72 -1.63 12.37
N ASP A 94 -3.92 -2.74 13.10
CA ASP A 94 -2.89 -3.75 13.43
C ASP A 94 -2.28 -4.33 12.15
N TYR A 95 -3.13 -4.66 11.17
CA TYR A 95 -2.66 -5.16 9.88
C TYR A 95 -1.72 -4.18 9.20
N LEU A 96 -2.04 -2.87 9.19
CA LEU A 96 -1.24 -1.88 8.48
C LEU A 96 0.00 -1.40 9.26
N SER A 97 0.05 -1.59 10.58
CA SER A 97 1.06 -0.97 11.45
C SER A 97 1.90 -1.93 12.27
N ARG A 98 1.52 -3.21 12.38
CA ARG A 98 2.23 -4.19 13.23
C ARG A 98 2.56 -5.47 12.49
N GLU A 99 1.54 -6.16 12.01
CA GLU A 99 1.67 -7.51 11.48
C GLU A 99 0.84 -7.63 10.22
N THR A 100 1.49 -7.99 9.13
CA THR A 100 0.85 -8.31 7.87
C THR A 100 1.01 -9.80 7.59
N PRO A 101 0.29 -10.71 8.31
CA PRO A 101 0.32 -12.13 7.99
C PRO A 101 -0.02 -12.35 6.53
N SER A 102 0.68 -13.30 5.89
CA SER A 102 0.49 -13.64 4.48
C SER A 102 0.77 -12.52 3.47
N SER A 103 1.37 -11.40 3.90
CA SER A 103 1.88 -10.38 2.98
C SER A 103 3.21 -10.78 2.37
N LEU A 104 3.51 -10.19 1.21
CA LEU A 104 4.77 -10.38 0.49
C LEU A 104 5.48 -9.03 0.39
N PRO A 105 5.97 -8.45 1.49
CA PRO A 105 6.35 -7.06 1.48
C PRO A 105 7.69 -6.80 0.78
N TYR A 106 7.77 -5.66 0.10
CA TYR A 106 8.95 -5.22 -0.64
C TYR A 106 8.94 -3.70 -0.86
N ALA A 107 10.12 -3.17 -1.20
CA ALA A 107 10.30 -1.80 -1.68
C ALA A 107 10.96 -1.84 -3.05
N GLN A 108 10.48 -1.04 -4.00
CA GLN A 108 10.99 -1.04 -5.37
C GLN A 108 12.21 -0.14 -5.52
N ALA A 109 13.15 -0.56 -6.38
CA ALA A 109 14.26 0.26 -6.85
C ALA A 109 13.86 0.92 -8.18
N TYR A 110 14.08 2.22 -8.29
CA TYR A 110 13.97 2.95 -9.55
C TYR A 110 14.97 4.09 -9.59
N GLY A 111 15.13 4.74 -10.73
CA GLY A 111 15.96 5.94 -10.89
C GLY A 111 15.17 7.02 -11.61
N GLY A 112 15.65 8.25 -11.57
CA GLY A 112 14.94 9.33 -12.24
C GLY A 112 15.68 10.65 -12.23
N THR A 113 15.23 11.55 -13.09
CA THR A 113 15.65 12.95 -13.10
C THR A 113 14.80 13.76 -12.14
N GLN A 114 15.43 14.51 -11.24
CA GLN A 114 14.75 15.47 -10.36
C GLN A 114 15.22 16.87 -10.73
N PHE A 115 14.28 17.79 -10.97
CA PHE A 115 14.59 19.18 -11.34
C PHE A 115 15.55 19.31 -12.54
N GLY A 116 15.37 18.45 -13.55
CA GLY A 116 16.20 18.44 -14.77
C GLY A 116 17.56 17.75 -14.65
N VAL A 117 17.93 17.24 -13.46
CA VAL A 117 19.21 16.57 -13.22
C VAL A 117 18.99 15.10 -12.89
N TRP A 118 19.82 14.20 -13.44
CA TRP A 118 19.80 12.78 -13.07
C TRP A 118 20.15 12.59 -11.59
N ALA A 119 19.20 12.11 -10.79
CA ALA A 119 19.34 11.97 -9.34
C ALA A 119 19.88 10.59 -8.91
N GLY A 120 20.37 9.79 -9.87
CA GLY A 120 20.84 8.44 -9.63
C GLY A 120 19.72 7.48 -9.23
N GLN A 121 20.09 6.49 -8.43
CA GLN A 121 19.13 5.53 -7.89
C GLN A 121 18.27 6.18 -6.80
N LEU A 122 16.97 6.17 -7.04
CA LEU A 122 15.88 6.43 -6.13
C LEU A 122 15.29 5.08 -5.68
N GLY A 123 14.02 5.07 -5.33
CA GLY A 123 13.29 3.89 -4.92
C GLY A 123 12.21 4.28 -3.93
N ASP A 124 11.50 3.28 -3.43
CA ASP A 124 10.49 3.46 -2.41
C ASP A 124 11.11 3.81 -1.06
N GLY A 125 11.53 5.07 -0.90
CA GLY A 125 12.26 5.54 0.28
C GLY A 125 11.42 5.70 1.54
N ARG A 126 10.09 5.65 1.41
CA ARG A 126 9.12 5.72 2.52
C ARG A 126 7.85 4.93 2.23
N ALA A 127 7.92 4.02 1.26
CA ALA A 127 6.78 3.20 0.87
C ALA A 127 7.19 1.73 0.95
N VAL A 128 6.26 0.89 1.39
CA VAL A 128 6.43 -0.56 1.38
C VAL A 128 5.19 -1.13 0.74
N THR A 129 5.36 -1.84 -0.37
CA THR A 129 4.28 -2.61 -0.98
C THR A 129 4.13 -3.88 -0.15
N ILE A 130 2.95 -4.19 0.37
CA ILE A 130 2.69 -5.43 1.14
C ILE A 130 2.20 -6.58 0.25
N GLY A 131 1.99 -6.29 -1.03
CA GLY A 131 1.67 -7.23 -2.10
C GLY A 131 0.51 -6.72 -2.93
N SER A 132 -0.09 -7.62 -3.72
CA SER A 132 -1.14 -7.32 -4.68
C SER A 132 -2.36 -8.18 -4.39
N VAL A 133 -3.55 -7.63 -4.59
CA VAL A 133 -4.82 -8.34 -4.43
C VAL A 133 -5.65 -8.16 -5.69
N GLN A 134 -6.18 -9.26 -6.21
CA GLN A 134 -7.15 -9.22 -7.29
C GLN A 134 -8.56 -8.99 -6.73
N ASN A 135 -9.24 -7.98 -7.23
CA ASN A 135 -10.66 -7.79 -6.97
C ASN A 135 -11.44 -8.96 -7.59
N PRO A 136 -12.18 -9.75 -6.79
CA PRO A 136 -12.90 -10.92 -7.32
C PRO A 136 -14.06 -10.54 -8.24
N SER A 137 -14.67 -9.38 -8.04
CA SER A 137 -15.83 -8.91 -8.81
C SER A 137 -15.42 -8.29 -10.15
N THR A 138 -14.27 -7.60 -10.21
CA THR A 138 -13.82 -6.91 -11.43
C THR A 138 -12.64 -7.58 -12.13
N GLY A 139 -11.97 -8.52 -11.47
CA GLY A 139 -10.75 -9.16 -11.96
C GLY A 139 -9.51 -8.26 -11.95
N VAL A 140 -9.63 -7.00 -11.53
CA VAL A 140 -8.53 -6.03 -11.53
C VAL A 140 -7.60 -6.25 -10.35
N THR A 141 -6.30 -6.29 -10.61
CA THR A 141 -5.26 -6.41 -9.58
C THR A 141 -4.88 -5.03 -9.04
N TRP A 142 -4.78 -4.92 -7.72
CA TRP A 142 -4.39 -3.72 -7.00
C TRP A 142 -3.18 -3.99 -6.13
N ASP A 143 -2.16 -3.13 -6.22
CA ASP A 143 -1.00 -3.13 -5.35
C ASP A 143 -1.29 -2.34 -4.07
N LEU A 144 -1.02 -2.96 -2.92
CA LEU A 144 -1.24 -2.41 -1.58
C LEU A 144 0.05 -1.74 -1.10
N ASN A 145 0.10 -0.42 -1.21
CA ASN A 145 1.26 0.39 -0.88
C ASN A 145 1.06 1.10 0.47
N LEU A 146 1.90 0.79 1.46
CA LEU A 146 1.93 1.49 2.74
C LEU A 146 2.93 2.63 2.69
N LYS A 147 2.44 3.88 2.66
CA LYS A 147 3.29 5.06 2.64
C LYS A 147 3.46 5.64 4.04
N GLY A 148 4.69 5.91 4.45
CA GLY A 148 5.05 6.26 5.82
C GLY A 148 5.35 5.06 6.71
N ALA A 149 5.51 3.86 6.11
CA ALA A 149 5.69 2.59 6.81
C ALA A 149 7.10 2.37 7.40
N GLY A 150 7.96 3.39 7.42
CA GLY A 150 9.31 3.35 7.99
C GLY A 150 10.42 3.22 6.95
N ARG A 151 11.64 3.02 7.43
CA ARG A 151 12.85 3.01 6.59
C ARG A 151 12.93 1.81 5.67
N THR A 152 13.47 2.07 4.49
CA THR A 152 13.80 1.10 3.44
C THR A 152 15.25 1.31 2.99
N PRO A 153 15.80 0.40 2.16
CA PRO A 153 17.10 0.59 1.52
C PRO A 153 17.20 1.89 0.73
N TYR A 154 16.07 2.40 0.27
CA TYR A 154 15.96 3.57 -0.60
C TYR A 154 15.67 4.87 0.17
N SER A 155 15.58 4.84 1.51
CA SER A 155 15.30 6.03 2.33
C SER A 155 16.41 7.09 2.30
N ARG A 156 17.61 6.75 1.82
CA ARG A 156 18.79 7.63 1.80
C ARG A 156 19.10 8.16 3.21
N VAL A 157 18.97 9.47 3.43
CA VAL A 157 19.23 10.14 4.71
C VAL A 157 17.95 10.37 5.53
N PHE A 158 16.79 9.96 5.01
CA PHE A 158 15.49 10.23 5.63
C PHE A 158 15.02 9.09 6.53
N ASP A 159 14.06 9.41 7.38
CA ASP A 159 13.46 8.49 8.37
C ASP A 159 12.46 7.48 7.80
N GLY A 160 12.04 7.63 6.55
CA GLY A 160 11.04 6.75 5.93
C GLY A 160 9.61 6.92 6.49
N LEU A 161 9.38 7.91 7.35
CA LEU A 161 8.08 8.18 7.96
C LEU A 161 7.35 9.31 7.23
N ALA A 162 6.03 9.26 7.26
CA ALA A 162 5.17 10.35 6.78
C ALA A 162 4.51 11.05 7.98
N VAL A 163 4.33 12.36 7.89
CA VAL A 163 3.60 13.12 8.90
C VAL A 163 2.10 13.05 8.65
N LEU A 164 1.29 13.24 9.69
CA LEU A 164 -0.17 13.22 9.58
C LEU A 164 -0.70 14.22 8.55
N GLN A 165 -0.20 15.46 8.56
CA GLN A 165 -0.69 16.51 7.67
C GLN A 165 -0.53 16.16 6.19
N SER A 166 0.64 15.66 5.78
CA SER A 166 0.87 15.21 4.41
C SER A 166 0.01 14.00 4.04
N SER A 167 -0.21 13.11 5.00
CA SER A 167 -0.97 11.88 4.82
C SER A 167 -2.47 12.16 4.63
N ILE A 168 -3.03 13.14 5.34
CA ILE A 168 -4.40 13.63 5.13
C ILE A 168 -4.56 14.21 3.73
N ARG A 169 -3.62 15.06 3.29
CA ARG A 169 -3.68 15.66 1.94
C ARG A 169 -3.64 14.61 0.85
N GLU A 170 -2.82 13.58 1.00
CA GLU A 170 -2.74 12.47 0.04
C GLU A 170 -4.00 11.61 0.05
N PHE A 171 -4.53 11.29 1.24
CA PHE A 171 -5.76 10.52 1.36
C PHE A 171 -6.93 11.22 0.67
N LEU A 172 -7.17 12.50 1.01
CA LEU A 172 -8.25 13.29 0.41
C LEU A 172 -7.99 13.60 -1.07
N GLY A 173 -6.76 13.97 -1.42
CA GLY A 173 -6.39 14.35 -2.78
C GLY A 173 -6.52 13.20 -3.77
N SER A 174 -6.13 11.97 -3.38
CA SER A 174 -6.24 10.79 -4.26
C SER A 174 -7.70 10.47 -4.58
N GLU A 175 -8.59 10.54 -3.59
CA GLU A 175 -10.01 10.27 -3.78
C GLU A 175 -10.70 11.38 -4.56
N LEU A 176 -10.36 12.65 -4.31
CA LEU A 176 -10.88 13.78 -5.07
C LEU A 176 -10.49 13.69 -6.55
N LEU A 177 -9.22 13.40 -6.84
CA LEU A 177 -8.74 13.21 -8.21
C LEU A 177 -9.48 12.06 -8.92
N HIS A 178 -9.70 10.95 -8.23
CA HIS A 178 -10.49 9.85 -8.79
C HIS A 178 -11.92 10.30 -9.11
N LEU A 179 -12.61 10.96 -8.18
CA LEU A 179 -13.99 11.42 -8.39
C LEU A 179 -14.11 12.40 -9.57
N MET A 180 -13.10 13.24 -9.80
CA MET A 180 -13.07 14.16 -10.94
C MET A 180 -12.76 13.46 -12.27
N THR A 181 -11.86 12.47 -12.26
CA THR A 181 -11.37 11.84 -13.49
C THR A 181 -12.18 10.63 -13.94
N ALA A 182 -12.81 9.89 -13.02
CA ALA A 182 -13.56 8.68 -13.34
C ALA A 182 -14.72 8.89 -14.34
N PRO A 183 -15.56 9.94 -14.20
CA PRO A 183 -16.63 10.19 -15.18
C PRO A 183 -16.09 10.54 -16.57
N LEU A 184 -14.99 11.31 -16.64
CA LEU A 184 -14.35 11.69 -17.90
C LEU A 184 -13.74 10.47 -18.61
N LEU A 185 -13.13 9.58 -17.84
CA LEU A 185 -12.56 8.34 -18.37
C LEU A 185 -13.64 7.40 -18.91
N ALA A 186 -14.78 7.30 -18.20
CA ALA A 186 -15.93 6.53 -18.64
C ALA A 186 -16.54 7.10 -19.93
N ALA A 187 -16.67 8.42 -20.04
CA ALA A 187 -17.15 9.09 -21.25
C ALA A 187 -16.22 8.89 -22.46
N SER A 188 -14.91 8.73 -22.23
CA SER A 188 -13.94 8.41 -23.28
C SER A 188 -14.02 6.96 -23.77
N GLY A 189 -14.89 6.11 -23.20
CA GLY A 189 -14.98 4.69 -23.54
C GLY A 189 -13.82 3.84 -23.02
N SER A 190 -12.99 4.38 -22.13
CA SER A 190 -11.88 3.63 -21.55
C SER A 190 -12.40 2.63 -20.51
N THR A 191 -12.14 1.35 -20.76
CA THR A 191 -12.44 0.23 -19.85
C THR A 191 -11.42 0.07 -18.73
N ARG A 192 -10.33 0.86 -18.72
CA ARG A 192 -9.36 0.85 -17.62
C ARG A 192 -10.03 1.34 -16.34
N HIS A 193 -10.09 0.47 -15.33
CA HIS A 193 -10.41 0.86 -13.97
C HIS A 193 -9.37 1.88 -13.51
N SER A 194 -9.83 3.04 -13.01
CA SER A 194 -9.07 4.17 -12.43
C SER A 194 -7.60 4.28 -12.86
N LEU A 195 -7.27 5.24 -13.73
CA LEU A 195 -5.88 5.54 -14.11
C LEU A 195 -5.02 6.12 -12.98
N THR A 196 -5.63 6.42 -11.83
CA THR A 196 -4.96 7.04 -10.69
C THR A 196 -4.92 6.10 -9.50
N SER A 197 -3.89 6.27 -8.66
CA SER A 197 -3.87 5.63 -7.35
C SER A 197 -5.01 6.14 -6.48
N ARG A 198 -5.54 5.26 -5.64
CA ARG A 198 -6.61 5.52 -4.67
C ARG A 198 -6.05 5.45 -3.24
N ALA A 199 -6.75 6.02 -2.28
CA ALA A 199 -6.38 5.93 -0.87
C ALA A 199 -7.46 5.20 -0.08
N ALA A 200 -7.14 4.01 0.42
CA ALA A 200 -8.09 3.14 1.10
C ALA A 200 -8.26 3.49 2.58
N SER A 201 -7.16 3.78 3.29
CA SER A 201 -7.24 4.13 4.71
C SER A 201 -6.05 4.96 5.19
N LEU A 202 -6.25 5.64 6.31
CA LEU A 202 -5.27 6.46 7.01
C LEU A 202 -5.17 6.00 8.47
N VAL A 203 -3.97 5.62 8.88
CA VAL A 203 -3.64 5.24 10.25
C VAL A 203 -2.65 6.25 10.81
N VAL A 204 -2.90 6.77 12.01
CA VAL A 204 -1.91 7.57 12.75
C VAL A 204 -1.08 6.65 13.61
N THR A 205 0.23 6.85 13.63
CA THR A 205 1.17 6.18 14.53
C THR A 205 1.75 7.22 15.48
N ARG A 206 1.95 6.88 16.76
CA ARG A 206 2.44 7.84 17.77
C ARG A 206 3.97 8.03 17.74
N LYS A 207 4.68 7.55 16.72
CA LYS A 207 6.12 7.80 16.58
C LYS A 207 6.35 9.28 16.23
N PRO A 208 7.26 9.97 16.94
CA PRO A 208 7.59 11.36 16.64
C PRO A 208 8.34 11.46 15.31
N VAL A 209 7.93 12.42 14.48
CA VAL A 209 8.58 12.75 13.22
C VAL A 209 9.10 14.17 13.31
N TYR A 210 10.40 14.35 13.13
CA TYR A 210 11.06 15.65 13.22
C TYR A 210 11.06 16.32 11.86
N ARG A 211 10.43 17.49 11.76
CA ARG A 211 10.43 18.36 10.57
C ARG A 211 10.78 19.79 11.00
N GLU A 212 10.97 20.67 10.02
CA GLU A 212 11.28 22.09 10.27
C GLU A 212 10.18 22.78 11.09
N ASP A 213 8.91 22.44 10.83
CA ASP A 213 7.73 22.96 11.55
C ASP A 213 7.53 22.34 12.96
N GLY A 214 8.51 21.56 13.45
CA GLY A 214 8.48 20.89 14.74
C GLY A 214 8.16 19.40 14.69
N VAL A 215 7.89 18.84 15.88
CA VAL A 215 7.61 17.41 16.05
C VAL A 215 6.14 17.14 15.71
N GLN A 216 5.92 16.22 14.77
CA GLN A 216 4.57 15.82 14.34
C GLN A 216 4.34 14.32 14.54
N PRO A 217 3.08 13.87 14.72
CA PRO A 217 2.77 12.46 14.72
C PRO A 217 2.99 11.86 13.33
N SER A 218 3.50 10.64 13.30
CA SER A 218 3.61 9.85 12.08
C SER A 218 2.24 9.33 11.64
N ALA A 219 2.12 9.00 10.36
CA ALA A 219 0.96 8.36 9.81
C ALA A 219 1.34 7.43 8.66
N VAL A 220 0.49 6.43 8.42
CA VAL A 220 0.57 5.47 7.34
C VAL A 220 -0.69 5.58 6.49
N VAL A 221 -0.51 5.78 5.18
CA VAL A 221 -1.60 5.73 4.20
C VAL A 221 -1.52 4.39 3.47
N LEU A 222 -2.63 3.65 3.44
CA LEU A 222 -2.80 2.54 2.50
C LEU A 222 -3.24 3.10 1.16
N ARG A 223 -2.31 3.16 0.22
CA ARG A 223 -2.54 3.56 -1.17
C ARG A 223 -2.72 2.32 -2.03
N LEU A 224 -3.75 2.33 -2.87
CA LEU A 224 -3.99 1.30 -3.87
C LEU A 224 -3.58 1.83 -5.24
N ALA A 225 -2.76 1.09 -5.96
CA ALA A 225 -2.41 1.40 -7.34
C ALA A 225 -2.82 0.24 -8.25
N PRO A 226 -3.27 0.47 -9.48
CA PRO A 226 -3.49 -0.62 -10.44
C PRO A 226 -2.17 -1.38 -10.63
N GLY A 227 -2.18 -2.68 -10.30
CA GLY A 227 -1.03 -3.56 -10.44
C GLY A 227 -0.95 -4.19 -11.82
N ALA A 228 0.22 -4.69 -12.20
CA ALA A 228 0.35 -5.60 -13.33
C ALA A 228 -0.23 -6.96 -12.92
N GLY A 229 -1.33 -7.37 -13.58
CA GLY A 229 -1.90 -8.72 -13.44
C GLY A 229 -1.07 -9.79 -14.11
#